data_AF-A0A7C7LJV7-F1
#
_entry.id   AF-A0A7C7LJV7-F1
#
_cell.length_a   1.000
_cell.length_b   1.000
_cell.length_c   1.000
_cell.angle_alpha   90.00
_cell.angle_beta   90.00
_cell.angle_gamma   90.00
#
_symmetry.space_group_name_H-M   'P 1'
#
loop_
_entity.id
_entity.type
_entity.pdbx_description
1 polymer ?
#
loop_
_entity_poly.entity_id
_entity_poly.type
_entity_poly.pdbx_seq_one_letter_code
_entity_poly.pdbx_strand_id
1 'polypeptide(L)' 'MKATFAFLVSTKVRSWVRKLAWEIHQRYRIDTIDCCLLPHISLKQPFENLDIVALEDGMNELSLTNRWQL' A
#
# COMPACT_ATOMS: atom_id res chain seq x y z
N MET A 1 12.42 -11.65 -7.61
CA MET A 1 11.22 -10.81 -7.40
C MET A 1 11.39 -10.07 -6.08
N LYS A 2 11.06 -8.77 -6.01
CA LYS A 2 11.04 -7.99 -4.76
C LYS A 2 9.59 -7.75 -4.37
N ALA A 3 9.24 -7.92 -3.12
CA ALA A 3 7.92 -7.58 -2.60
C ALA A 3 8.03 -6.82 -1.29
N THR A 4 6.97 -6.10 -0.95
CA THR A 4 6.86 -5.32 0.28
C THR A 4 5.44 -5.46 0.80
N PHE A 5 5.27 -5.37 2.12
CA PHE A 5 3.94 -5.17 2.68
C PHE A 5 3.51 -3.72 2.52
N ALA A 6 2.20 -3.52 2.36
CA ALA A 6 1.61 -2.20 2.26
C ALA A 6 0.22 -2.18 2.90
N PHE A 7 -0.09 -1.09 3.60
CA PHE A 7 -1.46 -0.83 4.05
C PHE A 7 -2.23 -0.11 2.95
N LEU A 8 -3.29 -0.75 2.47
CA LEU A 8 -4.24 -0.11 1.56
C LEU A 8 -5.07 0.92 2.33
N VAL A 9 -5.22 2.11 1.76
CA VAL A 9 -6.09 3.12 2.37
C VAL A 9 -7.56 2.74 2.22
N SER A 10 -8.40 3.24 3.12
CA SER A 10 -9.85 3.07 3.03
C SER A 10 -10.42 3.68 1.74
N THR A 11 -11.60 3.20 1.33
CA THR A 11 -12.30 3.71 0.13
C THR A 11 -12.54 5.23 0.18
N LYS A 12 -12.84 5.78 1.36
CA LYS A 12 -13.00 7.22 1.58
C LYS A 12 -11.69 7.98 1.31
N VAL A 13 -10.59 7.53 1.91
CA VAL A 13 -9.27 8.18 1.75
C VAL A 13 -8.76 8.03 0.32
N ARG A 14 -9.03 6.90 -0.34
CA ARG A 14 -8.66 6.67 -1.74
C ARG A 14 -9.18 7.74 -2.69
N SER A 15 -10.45 8.10 -2.60
CA SER A 15 -11.04 9.13 -3.46
C SER A 15 -10.40 10.50 -3.23
N TRP A 16 -10.07 10.81 -1.98
CA TRP A 16 -9.39 12.05 -1.61
C TRP A 16 -7.97 12.11 -2.17
N VAL A 17 -7.18 11.04 -2.01
CA VAL A 17 -5.81 10.98 -2.54
C VAL A 17 -5.80 11.11 -4.07
N ARG A 18 -6.75 10.47 -4.77
CA ARG A 18 -6.87 10.60 -6.24
C ARG A 18 -7.19 12.02 -6.68
N LYS A 19 -8.10 12.70 -5.97
CA LYS A 19 -8.43 14.10 -6.26
C LYS A 19 -7.21 15.00 -6.06
N LEU A 20 -6.50 14.83 -4.94
CA LEU A 20 -5.29 15.59 -4.65
C LEU A 20 -4.20 15.36 -5.71
N ALA A 21 -4.00 14.11 -6.14
CA ALA A 21 -3.02 13.80 -7.16
C ALA A 21 -3.37 14.46 -8.51
N TRP A 22 -4.66 14.52 -8.87
CA TRP A 22 -5.11 15.25 -10.05
C TRP A 22 -4.84 16.76 -9.94
N GLU A 23 -5.10 17.36 -8.78
CA GLU A 23 -4.81 18.77 -8.52
C GLU A 23 -3.31 19.08 -8.63
N ILE A 24 -2.45 18.19 -8.10
CA ILE A 24 -0.99 18.29 -8.22
C ILE A 24 -0.56 18.18 -9.69
N HIS A 25 -1.11 17.21 -10.45
CA HIS A 25 -0.85 17.09 -11.89
C HIS A 25 -1.22 18.36 -12.65
N GLN A 26 -2.41 18.92 -12.41
CA GLN A 26 -2.85 20.15 -13.08
C GLN A 26 -1.94 21.33 -12.77
N ARG A 27 -1.47 21.45 -11.52
CA ARG A 27 -0.63 22.56 -11.06
C ARG A 27 0.83 22.45 -11.50
N TYR A 28 1.41 21.25 -11.44
CA TYR A 28 2.84 21.03 -11.61
C TYR A 28 3.20 20.25 -12.87
N ARG A 29 2.20 19.79 -13.65
CA ARG A 29 2.38 18.97 -14.86
C ARG A 29 3.19 17.69 -14.63
N ILE A 30 3.10 17.13 -13.41
CA ILE A 30 3.73 15.85 -13.04
C ILE A 30 2.84 14.70 -13.51
N ASP A 31 3.40 13.63 -14.03
CA ASP A 31 2.64 12.46 -14.49
C ASP A 31 1.80 11.82 -13.36
N THR A 32 0.74 11.11 -13.76
CA THR A 32 -0.22 10.44 -12.88
C THR A 32 -0.12 8.91 -12.96
N ILE A 33 0.89 8.35 -13.62
CA ILE A 33 1.09 6.89 -13.72
C ILE A 33 1.04 6.21 -12.34
N ASP A 34 1.65 6.80 -11.31
CA ASP A 34 1.63 6.24 -9.95
C ASP A 34 0.23 6.26 -9.31
N CYS A 35 -0.70 7.05 -9.83
CA CYS A 35 -2.10 7.09 -9.40
C CYS A 35 -2.93 5.92 -9.94
N CYS A 36 -2.36 5.11 -10.85
CA CYS A 36 -2.98 3.86 -11.29
C CYS A 36 -2.91 2.77 -10.21
N LEU A 37 -1.97 2.87 -9.28
CA LEU A 37 -1.91 2.00 -8.11
C LEU A 37 -2.93 2.45 -7.07
N LEU A 38 -3.47 1.49 -6.32
CA LEU A 38 -4.27 1.84 -5.15
C LEU A 38 -3.38 2.60 -4.17
N PRO A 39 -3.84 3.75 -3.64
CA PRO A 39 -3.07 4.48 -2.64
C PRO A 39 -2.80 3.59 -1.44
N HIS A 40 -1.55 3.57 -1.01
CA HIS A 40 -1.07 2.67 0.03
C HIS A 40 0.07 3.32 0.80
N ILE A 41 0.31 2.80 2.00
CA ILE A 41 1.47 3.13 2.80
C ILE A 41 2.36 1.90 2.80
N SER A 42 3.50 1.98 2.11
CA SER A 42 4.49 0.91 2.09
C SER A 42 5.15 0.78 3.46
N LEU A 43 5.16 -0.44 3.99
CA LEU A 43 5.95 -0.77 5.16
C LEU A 43 7.38 -1.01 4.70
N LYS A 44 8.35 -0.29 5.27
CA LYS A 44 9.76 -0.41 4.87
C LYS A 44 10.26 -1.83 5.12
N GLN A 45 10.32 -2.65 4.07
CA GLN A 45 11.27 -3.73 3.86
C GLN A 45 11.00 -4.40 2.49
N PRO A 46 11.93 -4.33 1.53
CA PRO A 46 11.89 -5.25 0.40
C PRO A 46 12.35 -6.61 0.91
N PHE A 47 11.49 -7.62 0.82
CA PHE A 47 11.91 -9.00 0.99
C PHE A 47 12.76 -9.39 -0.23
N GLU A 48 14.01 -9.79 0.01
CA GLU A 48 14.86 -10.41 -1.00
C GLU A 48 14.74 -11.93 -0.86
N ASN A 49 14.57 -12.64 -1.98
CA ASN A 49 14.31 -14.09 -2.02
C ASN A 49 13.02 -14.52 -1.29
N LEU A 50 11.89 -13.97 -1.74
CA LEU A 50 10.56 -14.33 -1.23
C LEU A 50 10.27 -15.83 -1.37
N ASP A 51 10.06 -16.49 -0.24
CA ASP A 51 9.14 -17.62 -0.15
C ASP A 51 7.73 -17.05 0.09
N ILE A 52 6.86 -17.20 -0.92
CA ILE A 52 5.49 -16.67 -0.89
C ILE A 52 4.68 -17.32 0.24
N VAL A 53 4.88 -18.61 0.47
CA VAL A 53 4.13 -19.36 1.49
C VAL A 53 4.47 -18.85 2.88
N ALA A 54 5.76 -18.66 3.16
CA ALA A 54 6.22 -18.13 4.45
C ALA A 54 5.71 -16.69 4.72
N LEU A 55 5.53 -15.88 3.67
CA LEU A 55 4.97 -14.54 3.80
C LEU A 55 3.48 -14.53 4.04
N GLU A 56 2.73 -15.40 3.37
CA GLU A 56 1.30 -15.59 3.61
C GLU A 56 1.05 -16.05 5.05
N ASP A 57 1.85 -17.01 5.54
CA ASP A 57 1.79 -17.48 6.93
C ASP A 57 2.09 -16.35 7.92
N GLY A 58 3.13 -15.54 7.68
CA GLY A 58 3.44 -14.37 8.50
C GLY A 58 2.34 -13.30 8.48
N MET A 59 1.70 -13.05 7.33
CA MET A 59 0.54 -12.16 7.26
C MET A 59 -0.64 -12.70 8.07
N ASN A 60 -0.91 -14.01 7.98
CA ASN A 60 -1.96 -14.66 8.74
C ASN A 60 -1.72 -14.51 10.24
N GLU A 61 -0.49 -14.76 10.72
CA GLU A 61 -0.11 -14.58 12.12
C GLU A 61 -0.30 -13.13 12.60
N LEU A 62 0.16 -12.15 11.81
CA LEU A 62 -0.01 -10.73 12.13
C LEU A 62 -1.50 -10.31 12.18
N SER A 63 -2.31 -10.85 11.27
CA SER A 63 -3.75 -10.57 11.24
C SER A 63 -4.52 -11.15 12.43
N LEU A 64 -4.05 -12.29 12.97
CA LEU A 64 -4.63 -12.95 14.13
C LEU A 64 -4.21 -12.27 15.43
N THR A 65 -2.95 -11.84 15.52
CA THR A 65 -2.38 -11.13 16.67
C THR A 65 -3.07 -9.77 16.92
N ASN A 66 -3.46 -9.07 15.85
CA ASN A 66 -4.13 -7.77 15.93
C ASN A 66 -5.64 -7.82 16.29
N ARG A 67 -6.22 -8.98 16.64
CA ARG A 67 -7.65 -9.05 17.05
C ARG A 67 -7.94 -8.48 18.45
N TRP A 68 -6.93 -8.02 19.21
CA TRP A 68 -7.12 -7.57 20.60
C TRP A 68 -6.51 -6.21 20.96
N GLN A 69 -6.06 -5.41 20.00
CA GLN A 69 -5.58 -4.06 20.31
C GLN A 69 -5.93 -3.11 19.17
N LEU A 70 -7.15 -2.56 19.21
CA LEU A 70 -7.53 -1.20 18.78
C LEU A 70 -8.99 -0.94 19.16
#